data_AF-A0A970WFP0-F1
#
_entry.id   AF-A0A970WFP0-F1
#
_cell.length_a   1.000
_cell.length_b   1.000
_cell.length_c   1.000
_cell.angle_alpha   90.00
_cell.angle_beta   90.00
_cell.angle_gamma   90.00
#
_symmetry.space_group_name_H-M   'P 1'
#
loop_
_entity.id
_entity.type
_entity.pdbx_description
1 polymer ?
#
loop_
_entity_poly.entity_id
_entity_poly.type
_entity_poly.pdbx_seq_one_letter_code
_entity_poly.pdbx_strand_id
1 'polypeptide(L)'
;AFSADGSRIRANQGHSLPIDLGLVPVEPPELLYHGTVPRFLDSIRRDGLTKGTRHHVHLSPDTPTATKVGERRGRPIVLVIEAGRMFRDGHKFYRSENGVWLTDAVPPEYIR
;
A
#
# COMPACT_ATOMS: atom_id res chain seq x y z
N ALA A 1 -22.38 16.50 -7.28
CA ALA A 1 -22.33 17.95 -7.03
C ALA A 1 -21.16 18.51 -7.82
N PHE A 2 -21.38 19.54 -8.64
CA PHE A 2 -20.38 20.15 -9.53
C PHE A 2 -19.68 21.32 -8.87
N SER A 3 -18.36 21.40 -9.04
CA SER A 3 -17.57 22.59 -8.74
C SER A 3 -17.62 23.55 -9.94
N ALA A 4 -17.56 24.85 -9.67
CA ALA A 4 -17.85 25.94 -10.62
C ALA A 4 -16.70 26.27 -11.60
N ASP A 5 -15.65 25.44 -11.66
CA ASP A 5 -14.36 25.71 -12.30
C ASP A 5 -14.06 24.80 -13.50
N GLY A 6 -15.04 24.02 -13.98
CA GLY A 6 -14.92 23.28 -15.24
C GLY A 6 -13.88 22.15 -15.23
N SER A 7 -13.26 21.85 -14.08
CA SER A 7 -12.41 20.69 -13.91
C SER A 7 -13.29 19.46 -13.63
N ARG A 8 -13.17 18.47 -14.52
CA ARG A 8 -14.08 17.32 -14.65
C ARG A 8 -14.27 16.56 -13.33
N ILE A 9 -15.52 16.43 -12.89
CA ILE A 9 -15.93 15.32 -12.01
C ILE A 9 -15.67 14.03 -12.78
N ARG A 10 -14.86 13.12 -12.26
CA ARG A 10 -14.79 11.75 -12.78
C ARG A 10 -15.52 10.82 -11.83
N ALA A 11 -16.49 10.09 -12.40
CA ALA A 11 -17.35 9.16 -11.71
C ALA A 11 -16.54 8.00 -11.08
N ASN A 12 -16.86 7.72 -9.82
CA ASN A 12 -16.66 6.42 -9.18
C ASN A 12 -17.55 5.40 -9.91
N GLN A 13 -17.00 4.53 -10.75
CA GLN A 13 -17.35 3.10 -10.76
C GLN A 13 -16.46 2.29 -11.71
N GLY A 14 -15.86 1.26 -11.12
CA GLY A 14 -15.44 0.00 -11.72
C GLY A 14 -14.66 0.06 -13.02
N HIS A 15 -13.34 0.29 -12.96
CA HIS A 15 -12.43 -0.22 -13.98
C HIS A 15 -11.06 -0.51 -13.36
N SER A 16 -10.63 -1.78 -13.49
CA SER A 16 -9.27 -2.27 -13.28
C SER A 16 -8.32 -1.76 -14.38
N LEU A 17 -8.35 -0.46 -14.66
CA LEU A 17 -7.33 0.15 -15.49
C LEU A 17 -6.12 0.40 -14.59
N PRO A 18 -4.90 -0.03 -14.98
CA PRO A 18 -3.71 0.41 -14.28
C PRO A 18 -3.73 1.93 -14.33
N ILE A 19 -4.04 2.55 -13.20
CA ILE A 19 -3.96 4.00 -13.07
C ILE A 19 -2.47 4.26 -13.12
N ASP A 20 -1.99 4.60 -14.31
CA ASP A 20 -0.71 5.22 -14.50
C ASP A 20 -0.82 6.58 -13.80
N LEU A 21 -0.53 6.61 -12.49
CA LEU A 21 -0.63 7.80 -11.64
C LEU A 21 0.41 8.87 -12.05
N GLY A 22 1.17 8.65 -13.14
CA GLY A 22 2.35 9.43 -13.49
C GLY A 22 3.44 9.32 -12.43
N LEU A 23 3.30 8.39 -11.49
CA LEU A 23 4.28 8.18 -10.43
C LEU A 23 5.45 7.42 -11.01
N VAL A 24 6.61 8.07 -11.01
CA VAL A 24 7.87 7.45 -11.39
C VAL A 24 8.20 6.38 -10.33
N PRO A 25 8.52 5.14 -10.71
CA PRO A 25 8.99 4.15 -9.75
C PRO A 25 10.21 4.66 -8.98
N VAL A 26 10.22 4.46 -7.66
CA VAL A 26 11.30 4.89 -6.77
C VAL A 26 11.82 3.68 -6.00
N GLU A 27 13.13 3.57 -5.87
CA GLU A 27 13.76 2.55 -5.03
C GLU A 27 13.34 2.73 -3.56
N PRO A 28 12.73 1.72 -2.92
CA PRO A 28 12.34 1.79 -1.51
C PRO A 28 13.53 1.57 -0.58
N PRO A 29 13.40 1.92 0.72
CA PRO A 29 14.31 1.41 1.73
C PRO A 29 14.23 -0.12 1.82
N GLU A 30 15.23 -0.74 2.45
CA GLU A 30 15.27 -2.21 2.60
C GLU A 30 14.02 -2.76 3.28
N LEU A 31 13.50 -2.03 4.27
CA LEU A 31 12.33 -2.42 5.04
C LEU A 31 11.26 -1.33 5.01
N LEU A 32 10.02 -1.77 4.85
CA LEU A 32 8.81 -0.99 5.07
C LEU A 32 7.86 -1.76 5.99
N TYR A 33 6.78 -1.10 6.44
CA TYR A 33 5.92 -1.66 7.48
C TYR A 33 4.44 -1.58 7.11
N HIS A 34 3.66 -2.59 7.51
CA HIS A 34 2.22 -2.58 7.32
C HIS A 34 1.49 -2.86 8.64
N GLY A 35 0.64 -1.92 9.05
CA GLY A 35 -0.23 -2.08 10.21
C GLY A 35 -1.52 -2.82 9.84
N THR A 36 -1.76 -3.97 10.48
CA THR A 36 -2.96 -4.77 10.31
C THR A 36 -3.55 -5.19 11.67
N VAL A 37 -4.56 -6.06 11.67
CA VAL A 37 -5.19 -6.63 12.87
C VAL A 37 -5.28 -8.15 12.76
N PRO A 38 -5.35 -8.91 13.88
CA PRO A 38 -5.27 -10.37 13.89
C PRO A 38 -6.17 -11.09 12.89
N ARG A 39 -7.41 -10.62 12.69
CA ARG A 39 -8.39 -11.23 11.79
C ARG A 39 -7.97 -11.29 10.30
N PHE A 40 -6.95 -10.52 9.90
CA PHE A 40 -6.45 -10.52 8.51
C PHE A 40 -5.17 -11.35 8.35
N LEU A 41 -4.59 -11.88 9.42
CA LEU A 41 -3.31 -12.59 9.34
C LEU A 41 -3.39 -13.84 8.47
N ASP A 42 -4.47 -14.62 8.57
CA ASP A 42 -4.60 -15.87 7.82
C ASP A 42 -4.71 -15.63 6.30
N SER A 43 -5.42 -14.57 5.90
CA SER A 43 -5.45 -14.16 4.49
C SER A 43 -4.11 -13.61 4.04
N ILE A 44 -3.43 -12.81 4.87
CA ILE A 44 -2.14 -12.21 4.51
C ILE A 44 -1.06 -13.29 4.36
N ARG A 45 -1.07 -14.31 5.23
CA ARG A 45 -0.14 -15.45 5.13
C ARG A 45 -0.34 -16.29 3.87
N ARG A 46 -1.59 -16.40 3.41
CA ARG A 46 -1.93 -17.17 2.20
C ARG A 46 -1.72 -16.39 0.91
N ASP A 47 -2.21 -15.15 0.88
CA ASP A 47 -2.42 -14.39 -0.35
C ASP A 47 -1.50 -13.14 -0.43
N GLY A 48 -0.81 -12.80 0.66
CA GLY A 48 -0.01 -11.58 0.77
C GLY A 48 -0.85 -10.35 1.09
N LEU A 49 -0.25 -9.15 0.95
CA LEU A 49 -1.01 -7.91 1.00
C LEU A 49 -1.54 -7.57 -0.39
N THR A 50 -2.86 -7.42 -0.49
CA THR A 50 -3.54 -6.96 -1.70
C THR A 50 -4.15 -5.58 -1.47
N LYS A 51 -4.31 -4.81 -2.55
CA LYS A 51 -4.88 -3.45 -2.51
C LYS A 51 -6.35 -3.40 -2.07
N GLY A 52 -7.06 -4.52 -2.04
CA GLY A 52 -8.49 -4.57 -1.72
C GLY A 52 -9.29 -3.63 -2.63
N THR A 53 -10.02 -2.68 -2.03
CA THR A 53 -10.76 -1.63 -2.77
C THR A 53 -9.92 -0.39 -3.11
N ARG A 54 -8.65 -0.34 -2.69
CA ARG A 54 -7.71 0.75 -3.00
C ARG A 54 -7.01 0.49 -4.34
N HIS A 55 -6.30 1.50 -4.83
CA HIS A 55 -5.47 1.37 -6.03
C HIS A 55 -4.12 0.68 -5.77
N HIS A 56 -3.57 0.79 -4.56
CA HIS A 56 -2.26 0.24 -4.18
C HIS A 56 -2.26 -0.21 -2.71
N VAL A 57 -1.38 -1.14 -2.37
CA VAL A 57 -0.99 -1.42 -0.98
C VAL A 57 -0.25 -0.23 -0.42
N HIS A 58 -0.62 0.19 0.79
CA HIS A 58 0.01 1.30 1.48
C HIS A 58 0.96 0.76 2.56
N LEU A 59 2.19 1.27 2.54
CA LEU A 59 3.26 0.89 3.44
C LEU A 59 3.78 2.13 4.17
N SER A 60 4.15 1.94 5.43
CA SER A 60 4.73 2.94 6.31
C SER A 60 6.26 2.87 6.28
N PRO A 61 6.96 4.00 6.40
CA PRO A 61 8.42 4.03 6.50
C PRO A 61 8.93 3.54 7.87
N ASP A 62 8.08 3.52 8.90
CA ASP A 62 8.46 3.15 10.26
C ASP A 62 7.33 2.45 11.04
N THR A 63 7.72 1.70 12.06
CA THR A 63 6.80 0.95 12.95
C THR A 63 5.80 1.86 13.67
N PRO A 64 6.18 3.00 14.28
CA PRO A 64 5.21 3.90 14.93
C PRO A 64 4.06 4.34 14.00
N THR A 65 4.37 4.66 12.75
CA THR A 65 3.39 5.05 11.74
C THR A 65 2.49 3.87 11.37
N ALA A 66 3.07 2.68 11.16
CA ALA A 66 2.30 1.45 10.91
C ALA A 66 1.34 1.11 12.06
N THR A 67 1.81 1.22 13.31
CA THR A 67 1.00 1.00 14.51
C THR A 67 -0.21 1.93 14.52
N LYS A 68 0.00 3.25 14.39
CA LYS A 68 -1.09 4.26 14.36
C LYS A 68 -2.12 4.01 13.25
N VAL A 69 -1.68 3.51 12.10
CA VAL A 69 -2.57 3.14 10.99
C VAL A 69 -3.40 1.90 11.34
N GLY A 70 -2.78 0.88 11.92
CA GLY A 70 -3.43 -0.37 12.35
C GLY A 70 -4.44 -0.17 13.49
N GLU A 71 -4.12 0.71 14.45
CA GLU A 71 -4.96 1.01 15.63
C GLU A 71 -6.37 1.44 15.27
N ARG A 72 -6.54 2.10 14.12
CA ARG A 72 -7.86 2.54 13.60
C ARG A 72 -8.83 1.39 13.39
N ARG A 73 -8.36 0.14 13.35
CA ARG A 73 -9.15 -1.07 13.10
C ARG A 73 -9.22 -2.02 14.31
N GLY A 74 -8.52 -1.72 15.40
CA GLY A 74 -8.40 -2.58 16.59
C GLY A 74 -6.95 -2.69 17.09
N ARG A 75 -6.65 -3.70 17.93
CA ARG A 75 -5.29 -3.94 18.42
C ARG A 75 -4.33 -4.23 17.25
N PRO A 76 -3.33 -3.38 16.99
CA PRO A 76 -2.52 -3.48 15.79
C PRO A 76 -1.51 -4.63 15.88
N ILE A 77 -1.20 -5.18 14.72
CA ILE A 77 -0.02 -6.01 14.47
C ILE A 77 0.76 -5.32 13.34
N VAL A 78 2.06 -5.15 13.52
CA VAL A 78 2.93 -4.58 12.49
C VAL A 78 3.67 -5.71 11.79
N LEU A 79 3.51 -5.78 10.48
CA LEU A 79 4.23 -6.68 9.58
C LEU A 79 5.43 -5.94 9.00
N VAL A 80 6.55 -6.64 8.85
CA VAL A 80 7.77 -6.11 8.22
C VAL A 80 7.82 -6.59 6.78
N ILE A 81 8.04 -5.66 5.84
CA ILE A 81 8.07 -5.93 4.41
C ILE A 81 9.49 -5.76 3.89
N GLU A 82 10.04 -6.79 3.25
CA GLU A 82 11.36 -6.78 2.59
C GLU A 82 11.35 -5.98 1.28
N ALA A 83 11.00 -4.69 1.35
CA ALA A 83 10.77 -3.84 0.19
C ALA A 83 11.99 -3.69 -0.73
N GLY A 84 13.21 -3.64 -0.18
CA GLY A 84 14.43 -3.59 -0.99
C GLY A 84 14.64 -4.87 -1.81
N ARG A 85 14.35 -6.03 -1.22
CA ARG A 85 14.39 -7.32 -1.93
C ARG A 85 13.33 -7.38 -3.01
N MET A 86 12.08 -7.00 -2.70
CA MET A 86 11.00 -6.91 -3.69
C MET A 86 11.37 -6.02 -4.87
N PHE A 87 11.98 -4.86 -4.62
CA PHE A 87 12.40 -3.95 -5.68
C PHE A 87 13.45 -4.58 -6.60
N ARG A 88 14.46 -5.25 -6.04
CA ARG A 88 15.46 -6.01 -6.81
C ARG A 88 14.85 -7.15 -7.63
N ASP A 89 13.78 -7.75 -7.12
CA ASP A 89 13.03 -8.81 -7.80
C ASP A 89 12.02 -8.25 -8.85
N GLY A 90 12.01 -6.93 -9.08
CA GLY A 90 11.27 -6.26 -10.16
C GLY A 90 9.92 -5.66 -9.75
N HIS A 91 9.56 -5.70 -8.46
CA HIS A 91 8.35 -5.05 -7.97
C HIS A 91 8.50 -3.53 -7.97
N LYS A 92 7.49 -2.83 -8.47
CA LYS A 92 7.48 -1.37 -8.52
C LYS A 92 7.02 -0.79 -7.19
N PHE A 93 7.75 0.22 -6.73
CA PHE A 93 7.38 1.05 -5.59
C PHE A 93 7.24 2.49 -6.03
N TYR A 94 6.34 3.19 -5.36
CA TYR A 94 6.12 4.61 -5.56
C TYR A 94 6.06 5.30 -4.21
N ARG A 95 6.39 6.59 -4.19
CA ARG A 95 6.28 7.42 -3.01
C ARG A 95 5.34 8.58 -3.32
N SER A 96 4.26 8.66 -2.55
CA SER A 96 3.32 9.78 -2.62
C SER A 96 3.94 11.06 -2.03
N GLU A 97 3.36 12.22 -2.35
CA GLU A 97 3.82 13.53 -1.87
C GLU A 97 3.86 13.62 -0.33
N ASN A 98 2.97 12.92 0.37
CA ASN A 98 2.92 12.89 1.84
C ASN A 98 3.82 11.80 2.46
N GLY A 99 4.68 11.16 1.66
CA GLY A 99 5.68 10.21 2.12
C GLY A 99 5.19 8.78 2.32
N VAL A 100 3.94 8.46 1.99
CA VAL A 100 3.42 7.08 2.03
C VAL A 100 3.96 6.28 0.84
N TRP A 101 4.41 5.06 1.12
CA TRP A 101 4.92 4.12 0.12
C TRP A 101 3.79 3.28 -0.46
N LEU A 102 3.83 3.08 -1.77
CA LEU A 102 2.80 2.41 -2.55
C LEU A 102 3.42 1.30 -3.40
N THR A 103 2.76 0.14 -3.43
CA THR A 103 3.08 -0.96 -4.36
C THR A 103 1.80 -1.68 -4.76
N ASP A 104 1.81 -2.46 -5.85
CA ASP A 104 0.59 -3.12 -6.36
C ASP A 104 0.11 -4.25 -5.43
N ALA A 105 1.05 -5.08 -4.99
CA ALA A 105 0.84 -6.19 -4.06
C ALA A 105 2.14 -6.50 -3.31
N VAL A 106 2.03 -7.15 -2.15
CA VAL A 106 3.17 -7.71 -1.41
C VAL A 106 2.97 -9.23 -1.29
N PRO A 107 3.72 -10.04 -2.05
CA PRO A 107 3.68 -11.49 -1.92
C PRO A 107 4.08 -11.97 -0.51
N PRO A 108 3.52 -13.08 0.00
CA PRO A 108 3.77 -13.59 1.35
C PRO A 108 5.26 -13.77 1.70
N GLU A 109 6.08 -14.17 0.73
CA GLU A 109 7.50 -14.48 0.90
C GLU A 109 8.37 -13.27 1.26
N TYR A 110 7.82 -12.04 1.16
CA TYR A 110 8.48 -10.80 1.56
C TYR A 110 7.94 -10.23 2.87
N ILE A 111 7.03 -10.94 3.55
CA ILE A 111 6.38 -10.52 4.79
C ILE A 111 6.96 -11.28 5.97
N ARG A 112 7.43 -10.55 6.99
CA ARG A 112 7.90 -11.10 8.28
C ARG A 112 6.98 -10.71 9.43
#